data_AF-A0A5Q0NN51-F1
#
_entry.id   AF-A0A5Q0NN51-F1
#
_cell.length_a   1.000
_cell.length_b   1.000
_cell.length_c   1.000
_cell.angle_alpha   90.00
_cell.angle_beta   90.00
_cell.angle_gamma   90.00
#
_symmetry.space_group_name_H-M   'P 1'
#
loop_
_entity.id
_entity.type
_entity.pdbx_description
1 polymer ?
#
loop_
_entity_poly.entity_id
_entity_poly.type
_entity_poly.pdbx_seq_one_letter_code
_entity_poly.pdbx_strand_id
1 'polypeptide(L)'
;MTSPALSTREARRLATEIRIARCAQILTAERGLDGFTMDDLAEASALSRRTLFNYFPGKLDAVLGPVPVIAEDTRARFVEGGPHGRLVDDLAVLAHELLDGQSDALDREDIARITHLITTTPRLLTAVIDRFEEFVGGFVDLIVEREQGRVDAVRARLLVRLLVTVFESAIGTYVAGDERSIPDLFDRTLAAARDLFT
;
A
#
# COMPACT_ATOMS: atom_id res chain seq x y z
N MET A 1 -25.42 1.52 13.10
CA MET A 1 -25.13 2.77 13.84
C MET A 1 -24.23 2.43 15.02
N THR A 2 -23.02 2.99 15.05
CA THR A 2 -21.92 3.06 16.06
C THR A 2 -20.60 2.93 15.25
N SER A 3 -19.63 3.85 15.16
CA SER A 3 -19.27 5.07 15.91
C SER A 3 -18.43 6.02 15.02
N PRO A 4 -18.78 7.32 14.84
CA PRO A 4 -18.04 8.26 13.99
C PRO A 4 -16.75 8.85 14.62
N ALA A 5 -16.39 8.45 15.85
CA ALA A 5 -15.21 8.98 16.54
C ALA A 5 -13.90 8.24 16.23
N LEU A 6 -13.97 6.97 15.81
CA LEU A 6 -12.81 6.15 15.44
C LEU A 6 -12.23 6.58 14.07
N SER A 7 -13.10 6.86 13.10
CA SER A 7 -12.71 7.24 11.74
C SER A 7 -11.94 8.57 11.65
N THR A 8 -12.24 9.54 12.53
CA THR A 8 -11.54 10.83 12.50
C THR A 8 -10.13 10.73 13.09
N ARG A 9 -9.91 9.85 14.07
CA ARG A 9 -8.58 9.67 14.68
C ARG A 9 -7.66 8.89 13.76
N GLU A 10 -8.16 7.84 13.14
CA GLU A 10 -7.41 7.02 12.16
C GLU A 10 -7.07 7.86 10.92
N ALA A 11 -8.03 8.60 10.37
CA ALA A 11 -7.76 9.52 9.27
C ALA A 11 -6.72 10.59 9.61
N ARG A 12 -6.79 11.19 10.82
CA ARG A 12 -5.76 12.15 11.29
C ARG A 12 -4.40 11.50 11.47
N ARG A 13 -4.36 10.24 11.91
CA ARG A 13 -3.13 9.47 12.07
C ARG A 13 -2.50 9.24 10.70
N LEU A 14 -3.26 8.71 9.75
CA LEU A 14 -2.82 8.46 8.37
C LEU A 14 -2.34 9.74 7.68
N ALA A 15 -3.09 10.83 7.78
CA ALA A 15 -2.68 12.13 7.24
C ALA A 15 -1.33 12.61 7.83
N THR A 16 -1.09 12.34 9.11
CA THR A 16 0.19 12.65 9.76
C THR A 16 1.31 11.75 9.24
N GLU A 17 1.06 10.46 9.09
CA GLU A 17 2.02 9.48 8.54
C GLU A 17 2.42 9.84 7.11
N ILE A 18 1.45 10.19 6.26
CA ILE A 18 1.68 10.62 4.87
C ILE A 18 2.51 11.91 4.82
N ARG A 19 2.21 12.88 5.68
CA ARG A 19 2.99 14.12 5.77
C ARG A 19 4.44 13.86 6.18
N ILE A 20 4.67 13.00 7.18
CA ILE A 20 6.02 12.61 7.59
C ILE A 20 6.73 11.91 6.43
N ALA A 21 6.05 11.00 5.74
CA ALA A 21 6.62 10.25 4.63
C ALA A 21 7.03 11.17 3.48
N ARG A 22 6.17 12.10 3.08
CA ARG A 22 6.47 13.11 2.06
C ARG A 22 7.72 13.92 2.42
N CYS A 23 7.84 14.39 3.67
CA CYS A 23 9.05 15.09 4.14
C CYS A 23 10.31 14.19 4.07
N ALA A 24 10.22 12.93 4.49
CA ALA A 24 11.33 11.99 4.46
C ALA A 24 11.77 11.67 3.02
N GLN A 25 10.82 11.52 2.10
CA GLN A 25 11.08 11.30 0.68
C GLN A 25 11.74 12.50 0.02
N ILE A 26 11.30 13.72 0.33
CA ILE A 26 11.95 14.97 -0.16
C ILE A 26 13.40 15.04 0.34
N LEU A 27 13.64 14.85 1.64
CA LEU A 27 15.01 14.85 2.20
C LEU A 27 15.89 13.75 1.58
N THR A 28 15.31 12.58 1.32
CA THR A 28 16.02 11.48 0.65
C THR A 28 16.35 11.82 -0.80
N ALA A 29 15.46 12.47 -1.53
CA ALA A 29 15.72 12.92 -2.90
C ALA A 29 16.80 14.00 -2.96
N GLU A 30 16.84 14.92 -1.99
CA GLU A 30 17.80 16.03 -1.95
C GLU A 30 19.19 15.61 -1.45
N ARG A 31 19.25 14.74 -0.43
CA ARG A 31 20.48 14.46 0.33
C ARG A 31 20.89 12.98 0.32
N GLY A 32 20.05 12.10 -0.24
CA GLY A 32 20.18 10.65 -0.10
C GLY A 32 19.70 10.15 1.27
N LEU A 33 19.41 8.84 1.36
CA LEU A 33 18.89 8.21 2.58
C LEU A 33 19.80 8.40 3.81
N ASP A 34 21.11 8.42 3.60
CA ASP A 34 22.10 8.58 4.66
C ASP A 34 22.46 10.06 4.93
N GLY A 35 22.02 11.00 4.10
CA GLY A 35 22.36 12.42 4.19
C GLY A 35 21.44 13.30 5.05
N PHE A 36 20.44 12.70 5.72
CA PHE A 36 19.61 13.41 6.71
C PHE A 36 19.43 12.56 7.98
N THR A 37 19.06 13.21 9.08
CA THR A 37 18.82 12.61 10.39
C THR A 37 17.35 12.65 10.78
N MET A 38 16.97 11.93 11.85
CA MET A 38 15.62 12.07 12.42
C MET A 38 15.37 13.47 13.00
N ASP A 39 16.42 14.23 13.34
CA ASP A 39 16.30 15.63 13.77
C ASP A 39 15.97 16.54 12.58
N ASP A 40 16.64 16.35 11.42
CA ASP A 40 16.28 17.06 10.18
C ASP A 40 14.83 16.79 9.78
N LEU A 41 14.38 15.53 9.88
CA LEU A 41 13.00 15.16 9.58
C LEU A 41 12.01 15.76 10.58
N ALA A 42 12.39 15.88 11.85
CA ALA A 42 11.56 16.50 12.88
C ALA A 42 11.34 17.99 12.57
N GLU A 43 12.40 18.69 12.18
CA GLU A 43 12.31 20.07 11.72
C GLU A 43 11.45 20.21 10.45
N ALA A 44 11.74 19.42 9.40
CA ALA A 44 11.02 19.47 8.12
C ALA A 44 9.53 19.13 8.26
N SER A 45 9.17 18.24 9.19
CA SER A 45 7.79 17.86 9.47
C SER A 45 7.15 18.66 10.61
N ALA A 46 7.82 19.67 11.18
CA ALA A 46 7.33 20.43 12.34
C ALA A 46 6.79 19.55 13.49
N LEU A 47 7.49 18.44 13.78
CA LEU A 47 7.17 17.49 14.84
C LEU A 47 8.37 17.30 15.76
N SER A 48 8.13 16.79 16.98
CA SER A 48 9.24 16.34 17.81
C SER A 48 9.79 14.99 17.32
N ARG A 49 11.08 14.70 17.55
CA ARG A 49 11.64 13.35 17.34
C ARG A 49 10.83 12.26 18.02
N ARG A 50 10.42 12.49 19.27
CA ARG A 50 9.60 11.54 20.04
C ARG A 50 8.30 11.24 19.28
N THR A 51 7.68 12.27 18.69
CA THR A 51 6.48 12.09 17.88
C THR A 51 6.79 11.23 16.66
N LEU A 52 7.87 11.52 15.92
CA LEU A 52 8.25 10.72 14.75
C LEU A 52 8.44 9.23 15.08
N PHE A 53 9.14 8.91 16.18
CA PHE A 53 9.34 7.52 16.61
C PHE A 53 8.05 6.82 17.06
N ASN A 54 6.97 7.55 17.38
CA ASN A 54 5.65 6.95 17.63
C ASN A 54 4.93 6.54 16.33
N TYR A 55 5.38 7.06 15.18
CA TYR A 55 4.82 6.76 13.87
C TYR A 55 5.69 5.76 13.10
N PHE A 56 7.01 5.95 13.11
CA PHE A 56 7.95 5.14 12.34
C PHE A 56 9.15 4.69 13.18
N PRO A 57 9.56 3.41 13.10
CA PRO A 57 10.74 2.91 13.79
C PRO A 57 12.03 3.64 13.41
N GLY A 58 12.16 4.09 12.16
CA GLY A 58 13.30 4.87 11.70
C GLY A 58 13.09 5.58 10.37
N LYS A 59 14.18 6.20 9.87
CA LYS A 59 14.20 6.95 8.61
C LYS A 59 13.73 6.11 7.43
N LEU A 60 14.18 4.85 7.38
CA LEU A 60 13.87 3.96 6.27
C LEU A 60 12.36 3.74 6.18
N ASP A 61 11.70 3.43 7.30
CA ASP A 61 10.25 3.24 7.37
C ASP A 61 9.49 4.53 7.07
N ALA A 62 10.00 5.67 7.54
CA ALA A 62 9.42 6.96 7.23
C ALA A 62 9.43 7.25 5.72
N VAL A 63 10.51 6.90 5.00
CA VAL A 63 10.58 7.07 3.53
C VAL A 63 9.58 6.15 2.82
N LEU A 64 9.47 4.88 3.26
CA LEU A 64 8.51 3.92 2.69
C LEU A 64 7.05 4.31 2.99
N GLY A 65 6.81 5.06 4.07
CA GLY A 65 5.50 5.55 4.44
C GLY A 65 4.61 4.48 5.08
N PRO A 66 3.33 4.83 5.36
CA PRO A 66 2.40 3.98 6.10
C PRO A 66 2.11 2.67 5.35
N VAL A 67 1.94 1.58 6.09
CA VAL A 67 1.47 0.30 5.54
C VAL A 67 -0.02 0.45 5.26
N PRO A 68 -0.50 0.20 4.04
CA PRO A 68 -1.93 0.16 3.76
C PRO A 68 -2.60 -0.92 4.63
N VAL A 69 -3.69 -0.56 5.31
CA VAL A 69 -4.45 -1.47 6.18
C VAL A 69 -5.86 -1.58 5.65
N ILE A 70 -6.36 -2.81 5.59
CA ILE A 70 -7.77 -3.09 5.27
C ILE A 70 -8.58 -2.96 6.56
N ALA A 71 -9.72 -2.27 6.50
CA ALA A 71 -10.65 -2.19 7.61
C ALA A 71 -11.10 -3.59 8.07
N GLU A 72 -11.21 -3.77 9.38
CA GLU A 72 -11.56 -5.07 9.96
C GLU A 72 -12.91 -5.59 9.43
N ASP A 73 -13.88 -4.71 9.21
CA ASP A 73 -15.18 -5.09 8.64
C ASP A 73 -15.06 -5.64 7.21
N THR A 74 -14.21 -5.04 6.37
CA THR A 74 -13.96 -5.54 5.01
C THR A 74 -13.19 -6.85 5.05
N ARG A 75 -12.19 -6.96 5.94
CA ARG A 75 -11.42 -8.18 6.18
C ARG A 75 -12.35 -9.33 6.60
N ALA A 76 -13.21 -9.11 7.59
CA ALA A 76 -14.17 -10.09 8.07
C ALA A 76 -15.14 -10.53 6.96
N ARG A 77 -15.70 -9.58 6.22
CA ARG A 77 -16.60 -9.86 5.10
C ARG A 77 -15.93 -10.69 4.00
N PHE A 78 -14.64 -10.44 3.72
CA PHE A 78 -13.87 -11.22 2.78
C PHE A 78 -13.71 -12.68 3.23
N VAL A 79 -13.39 -12.90 4.51
CA VAL A 79 -13.23 -14.24 5.09
C VAL A 79 -14.55 -15.01 5.06
N GLU A 80 -15.69 -14.33 5.26
CA GLU A 80 -17.02 -14.92 5.13
C GLU A 80 -17.41 -15.27 3.68
N GLY A 81 -16.56 -14.95 2.71
CA GLY A 81 -16.77 -15.26 1.29
C GLY A 81 -17.53 -14.18 0.53
N GLY A 82 -17.73 -12.99 1.08
CA GLY A 82 -18.37 -11.87 0.40
C GLY A 82 -17.36 -10.90 -0.22
N PRO A 83 -17.84 -9.82 -0.87
CA PRO A 83 -19.26 -9.54 -1.17
C PRO A 83 -19.89 -10.34 -2.31
N HIS A 84 -19.10 -10.91 -3.22
CA HIS A 84 -19.58 -11.49 -4.48
C HIS A 84 -19.60 -13.02 -4.48
N GLY A 85 -18.97 -13.69 -3.51
CA GLY A 85 -18.86 -15.15 -3.49
C GLY A 85 -17.74 -15.68 -4.37
N ARG A 86 -17.00 -14.80 -5.05
CA ARG A 86 -15.95 -15.16 -6.02
C ARG A 86 -14.63 -14.60 -5.54
N LEU A 87 -13.68 -15.50 -5.26
CA LEU A 87 -12.40 -15.16 -4.62
C LEU A 87 -11.67 -13.98 -5.27
N VAL A 88 -11.55 -13.99 -6.60
CA VAL A 88 -10.80 -12.95 -7.32
C VAL A 88 -11.53 -11.61 -7.31
N ASP A 89 -12.86 -11.60 -7.42
CA ASP A 89 -13.63 -10.34 -7.37
C ASP A 89 -13.65 -9.75 -5.97
N ASP A 90 -13.69 -10.60 -4.94
CA ASP A 90 -13.66 -10.14 -3.56
C ASP A 90 -12.25 -9.68 -3.15
N LEU A 91 -11.19 -10.27 -3.73
CA LEU A 91 -9.83 -9.73 -3.63
C LEU A 91 -9.69 -8.37 -4.33
N ALA A 92 -10.38 -8.16 -5.45
CA ALA A 92 -10.41 -6.86 -6.11
C ALA A 92 -11.06 -5.78 -5.22
N VAL A 93 -12.07 -6.13 -4.43
CA VAL A 93 -12.66 -5.22 -3.44
C VAL A 93 -11.64 -4.82 -2.37
N LEU A 94 -10.84 -5.77 -1.88
CA LEU A 94 -9.74 -5.45 -0.95
C LEU A 94 -8.71 -4.53 -1.59
N ALA A 95 -8.34 -4.79 -2.86
CA ALA A 95 -7.40 -3.97 -3.59
C ALA A 95 -7.91 -2.53 -3.79
N HIS A 96 -9.21 -2.36 -4.09
CA HIS A 96 -9.85 -1.04 -4.22
C HIS A 96 -9.79 -0.24 -2.93
N GLU A 97 -10.09 -0.86 -1.78
CA GLU A 97 -9.99 -0.16 -0.48
C GLU A 97 -8.57 0.34 -0.21
N LEU A 98 -7.56 -0.47 -0.55
CA LEU A 98 -6.16 -0.08 -0.43
C LEU A 98 -5.77 1.05 -1.39
N LEU A 99 -6.34 1.07 -2.60
CA LEU A 99 -6.09 2.07 -3.62
C LEU A 99 -6.76 3.41 -3.30
N ASP A 100 -8.01 3.39 -2.87
CA ASP A 100 -8.78 4.59 -2.54
C ASP A 100 -8.13 5.36 -1.37
N GLY A 101 -7.68 4.65 -0.34
CA GLY A 101 -7.01 5.27 0.81
C GLY A 101 -5.71 6.01 0.47
N GLN A 102 -5.07 5.68 -0.65
CA GLN A 102 -3.84 6.32 -1.13
C GLN A 102 -4.12 7.43 -2.14
N SER A 103 -5.13 7.25 -2.98
CA SER A 103 -5.46 8.15 -4.11
C SER A 103 -5.89 9.54 -3.64
N ASP A 104 -6.58 9.63 -2.51
CA ASP A 104 -7.03 10.92 -1.94
C ASP A 104 -5.90 11.74 -1.31
N ALA A 105 -4.78 11.09 -0.99
CA ALA A 105 -3.73 11.69 -0.16
C ALA A 105 -2.38 11.83 -0.87
N LEU A 106 -2.16 11.11 -1.98
CA LEU A 106 -0.95 11.17 -2.78
C LEU A 106 -1.29 11.65 -4.18
N ASP A 107 -0.54 12.64 -4.65
CA ASP A 107 -0.60 13.06 -6.05
C ASP A 107 0.35 12.21 -6.91
N ARG A 108 0.28 12.39 -8.24
CA ARG A 108 1.15 11.67 -9.19
C ARG A 108 2.62 11.93 -8.94
N GLU A 109 2.98 13.13 -8.50
CA GLU A 109 4.37 13.49 -8.26
C GLU A 109 4.93 12.71 -7.08
N ASP A 110 4.16 12.55 -6.01
CA ASP A 110 4.54 11.72 -4.87
C ASP A 110 4.73 10.26 -5.25
N ILE A 111 3.81 9.69 -6.03
CA ILE A 111 3.91 8.30 -6.49
C ILE A 111 5.16 8.11 -7.35
N ALA A 112 5.44 9.06 -8.26
CA ALA A 112 6.64 9.05 -9.07
C ALA A 112 7.91 9.17 -8.19
N ARG A 113 7.89 10.03 -7.17
CA ARG A 113 9.01 10.25 -6.24
C ARG A 113 9.35 8.99 -5.46
N ILE A 114 8.38 8.35 -4.81
CA ILE A 114 8.64 7.14 -4.03
C ILE A 114 9.09 5.98 -4.93
N THR A 115 8.48 5.83 -6.11
CA THR A 115 8.90 4.81 -7.10
C THR A 115 10.34 5.02 -7.53
N HIS A 116 10.73 6.27 -7.80
CA HIS A 116 12.10 6.60 -8.15
C HIS A 116 13.08 6.31 -7.00
N LEU A 117 12.75 6.69 -5.77
CA LEU A 117 13.60 6.45 -4.60
C LEU A 117 13.82 4.95 -4.34
N ILE A 118 12.76 4.15 -4.42
CA ILE A 118 12.83 2.68 -4.24
C ILE A 118 13.73 2.04 -5.31
N THR A 119 13.57 2.44 -6.57
CA THR A 119 14.32 1.83 -7.69
C THR A 119 15.77 2.29 -7.78
N THR A 120 16.13 3.43 -7.20
CA THR A 120 17.49 3.98 -7.23
C THR A 120 18.26 3.82 -5.92
N THR A 121 17.61 3.42 -4.82
CA THR A 121 18.24 3.23 -3.50
C THR A 121 18.21 1.76 -3.09
N PRO A 122 19.34 1.01 -3.14
CA PRO A 122 19.35 -0.43 -2.88
C PRO A 122 18.76 -0.84 -1.53
N ARG A 123 19.02 -0.06 -0.46
CA ARG A 123 18.49 -0.34 0.88
C ARG A 123 16.97 -0.16 0.96
N LEU A 124 16.39 0.78 0.20
CA LEU A 124 14.94 0.92 0.12
C LEU A 124 14.34 -0.25 -0.66
N LEU A 125 14.97 -0.67 -1.76
CA LEU A 125 14.53 -1.82 -2.52
C LEU A 125 14.47 -3.09 -1.66
N THR A 126 15.52 -3.38 -0.88
CA THR A 126 15.52 -4.54 0.04
C THR A 126 14.38 -4.46 1.05
N ALA A 127 14.19 -3.30 1.69
CA ALA A 127 13.14 -3.15 2.69
C ALA A 127 11.72 -3.23 2.09
N VAL A 128 11.53 -2.77 0.85
CA VAL A 128 10.27 -2.96 0.12
C VAL A 128 10.01 -4.42 -0.16
N ILE A 129 11.02 -5.20 -0.57
CA ILE A 129 10.88 -6.65 -0.80
C ILE A 129 10.46 -7.36 0.49
N ASP A 130 11.10 -7.05 1.61
CA ASP A 130 10.78 -7.67 2.91
C ASP A 130 9.34 -7.34 3.34
N ARG A 131 8.97 -6.06 3.28
CA ARG A 131 7.62 -5.58 3.61
C ARG A 131 6.56 -6.14 2.66
N PHE A 132 6.91 -6.31 1.40
CA PHE A 132 6.05 -6.93 0.40
C PHE A 132 5.79 -8.40 0.71
N GLU A 133 6.80 -9.15 1.13
CA GLU A 133 6.65 -10.56 1.49
C GLU A 133 5.78 -10.74 2.74
N GLU A 134 5.90 -9.85 3.73
CA GLU A 134 4.98 -9.79 4.89
C GLU A 134 3.54 -9.49 4.46
N PHE A 135 3.36 -8.51 3.58
CA PHE A 135 2.05 -8.16 3.02
C PHE A 135 1.42 -9.34 2.29
N VAL A 136 2.17 -10.00 1.39
CA VAL A 136 1.71 -11.22 0.69
C VAL A 136 1.31 -12.31 1.68
N GLY A 137 2.11 -12.53 2.74
CA GLY A 137 1.79 -13.50 3.79
C GLY A 137 0.43 -13.27 4.42
N GLY A 138 0.12 -12.03 4.80
CA GLY A 138 -1.18 -11.67 5.39
C GLY A 138 -2.37 -11.96 4.49
N PHE A 139 -2.25 -11.74 3.17
CA PHE A 139 -3.30 -12.10 2.22
C PHE A 139 -3.41 -13.60 1.96
N VAL A 140 -2.28 -14.31 1.97
CA VAL A 140 -2.29 -15.78 1.85
C VAL A 140 -3.08 -16.40 2.99
N ASP A 141 -2.85 -15.95 4.22
CA ASP A 141 -3.57 -16.45 5.40
C ASP A 141 -5.08 -16.18 5.28
N LEU A 142 -5.45 -14.97 4.84
CA LEU A 142 -6.84 -14.60 4.58
C LEU A 142 -7.53 -15.49 3.54
N ILE A 143 -6.85 -15.78 2.42
CA ILE A 143 -7.40 -16.62 1.35
C ILE A 143 -7.55 -18.07 1.84
N VAL A 144 -6.55 -18.59 2.54
CA VAL A 144 -6.59 -19.97 3.07
C VAL A 144 -7.71 -20.13 4.08
N GLU A 145 -7.90 -19.16 4.96
CA GLU A 145 -8.99 -19.10 5.95
C GLU A 145 -10.36 -19.10 5.25
N ARG A 146 -10.57 -18.16 4.31
CA ARG A 146 -11.80 -18.01 3.52
C ARG A 146 -12.17 -19.29 2.77
N GLU A 147 -11.18 -19.90 2.11
CA GLU A 147 -11.43 -21.01 1.19
C GLU A 147 -11.52 -22.37 1.91
N GLN A 148 -11.30 -22.41 3.23
CA GLN A 148 -11.46 -23.60 4.08
C GLN A 148 -10.70 -24.82 3.53
N GLY A 149 -9.50 -24.60 3.00
CA GLY A 149 -8.65 -25.63 2.41
C GLY A 149 -8.93 -25.98 0.94
N ARG A 150 -9.92 -25.36 0.28
CA ARG A 150 -10.13 -25.50 -1.18
C ARG A 150 -9.01 -24.86 -2.00
N VAL A 151 -8.38 -23.82 -1.43
CA VAL A 151 -7.17 -23.17 -1.97
C VAL A 151 -6.07 -23.31 -0.93
N ASP A 152 -4.97 -23.98 -1.31
CA ASP A 152 -3.80 -24.10 -0.44
C ASP A 152 -2.92 -22.83 -0.47
N ALA A 153 -1.96 -22.75 0.45
CA ALA A 153 -1.07 -21.60 0.59
C ALA A 153 -0.25 -21.29 -0.67
N VAL A 154 0.11 -22.32 -1.47
CA VAL A 154 0.90 -22.13 -2.70
C VAL A 154 0.04 -21.45 -3.77
N ARG A 155 -1.19 -21.93 -3.97
CA ARG A 155 -2.15 -21.35 -4.90
C ARG A 155 -2.60 -19.96 -4.47
N ALA A 156 -2.85 -19.76 -3.17
CA ALA A 156 -3.16 -18.45 -2.61
C ALA A 156 -2.02 -17.45 -2.88
N ARG A 157 -0.76 -17.85 -2.63
CA ARG A 157 0.41 -17.01 -2.87
C ARG A 157 0.59 -16.64 -4.33
N LEU A 158 0.37 -17.60 -5.24
CA LEU A 158 0.41 -17.34 -6.68
C LEU A 158 -0.66 -16.32 -7.07
N LEU A 159 -1.89 -16.47 -6.58
CA LEU A 159 -2.98 -15.54 -6.87
C LEU A 159 -2.67 -14.12 -6.37
N VAL A 160 -2.17 -13.97 -5.14
CA VAL A 160 -1.79 -12.66 -4.59
C VAL A 160 -0.67 -12.03 -5.43
N ARG A 161 0.35 -12.79 -5.82
CA ARG A 161 1.44 -12.27 -6.65
C ARG A 161 0.97 -11.81 -8.03
N LEU A 162 0.04 -12.54 -8.66
CA LEU A 162 -0.56 -12.12 -9.93
C LEU A 162 -1.35 -10.80 -9.77
N LEU A 163 -2.13 -10.66 -8.70
CA LEU A 163 -2.84 -9.41 -8.40
C LEU A 163 -1.89 -8.24 -8.14
N VAL A 164 -0.75 -8.48 -7.50
CA VAL A 164 0.27 -7.45 -7.33
C VAL A 164 0.83 -7.02 -8.68
N THR A 165 1.12 -7.95 -9.60
CA THR A 165 1.59 -7.59 -10.94
C THR A 165 0.57 -6.74 -11.70
N VAL A 166 -0.73 -7.03 -11.53
CA VAL A 166 -1.83 -6.20 -12.07
C VAL A 166 -1.77 -4.78 -11.48
N PHE A 167 -1.59 -4.67 -10.17
CA PHE A 167 -1.47 -3.39 -9.47
C PHE A 167 -0.23 -2.59 -9.89
N GLU A 168 0.95 -3.21 -9.95
CA GLU A 168 2.19 -2.57 -10.40
C GLU A 168 2.05 -2.04 -11.83
N SER A 169 1.42 -2.81 -12.72
CA SER A 169 1.15 -2.40 -14.10
C SER A 169 0.20 -1.20 -14.18
N ALA A 170 -0.82 -1.15 -13.30
CA ALA A 170 -1.73 -0.02 -13.20
C ALA A 170 -1.01 1.25 -12.73
N ILE A 171 -0.17 1.16 -11.68
CA ILE A 171 0.66 2.27 -11.21
C ILE A 171 1.62 2.75 -12.29
N GLY A 172 2.32 1.83 -12.97
CA GLY A 172 3.25 2.17 -14.04
C GLY A 172 2.56 2.95 -15.16
N THR A 173 1.35 2.53 -15.54
CA THR A 173 0.53 3.21 -16.55
C THR A 173 0.09 4.60 -16.09
N TYR A 174 -0.33 4.73 -14.84
CA TYR A 174 -0.71 6.02 -14.24
C TYR A 174 0.47 7.00 -14.24
N VAL A 175 1.64 6.57 -13.76
CA VAL A 175 2.87 7.39 -13.71
C VAL A 175 3.33 7.78 -15.11
N ALA A 176 3.15 6.90 -16.11
CA ALA A 176 3.53 7.16 -17.49
C ALA A 176 2.68 8.23 -18.20
N GLY A 177 1.60 8.74 -17.59
CA GLY A 177 0.84 9.86 -18.13
C GLY A 177 -0.64 9.62 -18.32
N ASP A 178 -1.15 8.40 -18.08
CA ASP A 178 -2.57 8.09 -18.29
C ASP A 178 -3.48 8.93 -17.38
N GLU A 179 -4.58 9.48 -17.88
CA GLU A 179 -5.46 10.39 -17.13
C GLU A 179 -6.43 9.67 -16.18
N ARG A 180 -6.58 8.35 -16.31
CA ARG A 180 -7.49 7.56 -15.46
C ARG A 180 -6.98 7.43 -14.03
N SER A 181 -7.89 7.11 -13.12
CA SER A 181 -7.53 6.79 -11.74
C SER A 181 -6.78 5.45 -11.66
N ILE A 182 -6.01 5.23 -10.60
CA ILE A 182 -5.34 3.94 -10.37
C ILE A 182 -6.36 2.80 -10.18
N PRO A 183 -7.48 2.97 -9.43
CA PRO A 183 -8.59 2.00 -9.41
C PRO A 183 -9.10 1.59 -10.79
N ASP A 184 -9.35 2.55 -11.69
CA ASP A 184 -9.84 2.26 -13.05
C ASP A 184 -8.78 1.49 -13.87
N LEU A 185 -7.51 1.86 -13.74
CA LEU A 185 -6.41 1.18 -14.41
C LEU A 185 -6.20 -0.24 -13.87
N PHE A 186 -6.39 -0.45 -12.56
CA PHE A 186 -6.34 -1.75 -11.93
C PHE A 186 -7.44 -2.67 -12.49
N ASP A 187 -8.70 -2.21 -12.52
CA ASP A 187 -9.81 -3.02 -13.04
C ASP A 187 -9.61 -3.40 -14.51
N ARG A 188 -9.15 -2.46 -15.33
CA ARG A 188 -8.86 -2.73 -16.76
C ARG A 188 -7.72 -3.72 -16.92
N THR A 189 -6.68 -3.61 -16.11
CA THR A 189 -5.53 -4.53 -16.14
C THR A 189 -5.95 -5.92 -15.64
N LEU A 190 -6.80 -6.00 -14.62
CA LEU A 190 -7.34 -7.25 -14.10
C LEU A 190 -8.23 -7.94 -15.15
N ALA A 191 -9.08 -7.19 -15.83
CA ALA A 191 -9.91 -7.70 -16.93
C ALA A 191 -9.03 -8.24 -18.08
N ALA A 192 -8.04 -7.47 -18.52
CA ALA A 192 -7.09 -7.92 -19.55
C ALA A 192 -6.33 -9.17 -19.13
N ALA A 193 -5.91 -9.27 -17.86
CA ALA A 193 -5.27 -10.47 -17.34
C ALA A 193 -6.19 -11.69 -17.38
N ARG A 194 -7.49 -11.53 -17.08
CA ARG A 194 -8.48 -12.62 -17.16
C ARG A 194 -8.62 -13.13 -18.60
N ASP A 195 -8.69 -12.22 -19.58
CA ASP A 195 -8.85 -12.56 -20.99
C ASP A 195 -7.67 -13.37 -21.56
N LEU A 196 -6.47 -13.25 -20.96
CA LEU A 196 -5.30 -14.04 -21.36
C LEU A 196 -5.38 -15.52 -20.96
N PHE A 197 -6.26 -15.88 -20.02
CA PHE A 197 -6.39 -17.24 -19.48
C PHE A 197 -7.73 -17.90 -19.81
N THR A 198 -8.55 -17.28 -20.66
CA THR A 198 -9.80 -17.82 -21.22
C THR A 198 -9.61 -18.27 -22.65
#